data_AF-A0A2T7NQ82-F1
#
_entry.id   AF-A0A2T7NQ82-F1
#
_cell.length_a   1.000
_cell.length_b   1.000
_cell.length_c   1.000
_cell.angle_alpha   90.00
_cell.angle_beta   90.00
_cell.angle_gamma   90.00
#
_symmetry.space_group_name_H-M   'P 1'
#
loop_
_entity.id
_entity.type
_entity.pdbx_description
1 polymer ?
#
loop_
_entity_poly.entity_id
_entity_poly.type
_entity_poly.pdbx_seq_one_letter_code
_entity_poly.pdbx_strand_id
1 'polypeptide(L)'
;MQDNKKLQTGFDCGTGAAVLQSPEEVVMGQWNRLVVARNNNQGSLQLNSANVVEATAPGAYTRITLRQNLYVGGYPDMDTIESRVNTSKRFVGCVQELIINGYRYDFRRGGLVGDAEFGVNVGECSEGLCDNVVCQNGGTCHAKTADTSICLCPLGFHGSICEKETPVRIPRFNGHSHLEYAGLGRTVLAFTELEAVIKPEAVDGMVLYNGYTLDRKGDFLALALRNGFVEFSFDLGTGPARIRSAMPLALNQWHVIRASRTGLQGVLKVDEQPEVTGQSQGAYTQLTLLENLFIGGHHNFDHTSKHANLSTSFAGCIQKIVVNGRPLRILEEKVNGRNIEPCEHPCAGEPCMNGGECVAKRRCTSVTVLWDSQTPTVKTAHTYAQCLVCCVAELERMPTKPMFSGSSFLIYTHSDIAKRITGNKMDVQLYIRPKGRNGLLLWSGQDVMTTNSDFVALGFVDGSLQLHYNLGSGKALVAYNDSRLFDGQWHFIRVQRDNRDAYMEVDSREIVEGSSPGSYTMLNTNRILYLGGMPNVAEGTDNLFTTNYVGCVRDLLLATDLNVQLIEHAQSGRNVLQCRKHL
;
A
#
# COMPACT_ATOMS: atom_id res chain seq x y z
N MET A 1 27.05 -37.46 -37.36
CA MET A 1 27.70 -36.20 -37.77
C MET A 1 27.82 -35.35 -36.52
N GLN A 2 29.04 -35.09 -36.05
CA GLN A 2 29.25 -34.14 -34.96
C GLN A 2 28.91 -32.75 -35.49
N ASP A 3 27.80 -32.17 -35.05
CA ASP A 3 27.52 -30.77 -35.31
C ASP A 3 28.68 -29.95 -34.72
N ASN A 4 29.40 -29.23 -35.58
CA ASN A 4 30.47 -28.33 -35.18
C ASN A 4 29.86 -27.20 -34.35
N LYS A 5 30.01 -27.25 -33.02
CA LYS A 5 29.45 -26.26 -32.08
C LYS A 5 30.33 -25.03 -31.91
N LYS A 6 31.32 -24.83 -32.78
CA LYS A 6 32.16 -23.63 -32.74
C LYS A 6 31.52 -22.51 -33.53
N LEU A 7 31.47 -21.34 -32.92
CA LEU A 7 31.00 -20.11 -33.55
C LEU A 7 32.03 -19.63 -34.57
N GLN A 8 31.56 -19.25 -35.76
CA GLN A 8 32.36 -18.65 -36.82
C GLN A 8 31.87 -17.23 -37.13
N THR A 9 32.77 -16.31 -37.42
CA THR A 9 32.47 -14.99 -37.97
C THR A 9 33.39 -14.70 -39.15
N GLY A 10 32.89 -13.98 -40.15
CA GLY A 10 33.66 -13.67 -41.34
C GLY A 10 33.41 -12.25 -41.82
N PHE A 11 34.44 -11.61 -42.39
CA PHE A 11 34.34 -10.31 -43.01
C PHE A 11 35.26 -10.19 -44.22
N ASP A 12 34.83 -9.46 -45.24
CA ASP A 12 35.56 -9.24 -46.50
C ASP A 12 35.65 -7.74 -46.78
N CYS A 13 36.86 -7.24 -47.02
CA CYS A 13 37.12 -5.83 -47.35
C CYS A 13 37.23 -5.56 -48.87
N GLY A 14 37.00 -6.57 -49.71
CA GLY A 14 36.99 -6.49 -51.18
C GLY A 14 38.01 -7.38 -51.90
N THR A 15 38.90 -8.04 -51.15
CA THR A 15 39.99 -8.89 -51.68
C THR A 15 40.01 -10.30 -51.07
N GLY A 16 38.92 -10.69 -50.42
CA GLY A 16 38.72 -12.01 -49.82
C GLY A 16 38.34 -11.92 -48.35
N ALA A 17 37.69 -12.97 -47.86
CA ALA A 17 37.19 -13.03 -46.48
C ALA A 17 38.27 -13.47 -45.49
N ALA A 18 38.36 -12.78 -44.37
CA ALA A 18 38.90 -13.36 -43.13
C ALA A 18 37.78 -14.14 -42.43
N VAL A 19 38.08 -15.36 -41.98
CA VAL A 19 37.18 -16.20 -41.19
C VAL A 19 37.83 -16.48 -39.85
N LEU A 20 37.13 -16.13 -38.77
CA LEU A 20 37.52 -16.44 -37.40
C LEU A 20 36.61 -17.54 -36.86
N GLN A 21 37.21 -18.50 -36.18
CA GLN A 21 36.48 -19.56 -35.48
C GLN A 21 36.86 -19.52 -34.00
N SER A 22 35.85 -19.64 -33.15
CA SER A 22 36.04 -19.70 -31.70
C SER A 22 36.90 -20.92 -31.31
N PRO A 23 37.77 -20.76 -30.29
CA PRO A 23 38.62 -21.87 -29.83
C PRO A 23 37.79 -22.90 -29.07
N GLU A 24 36.76 -22.45 -28.35
CA GLU A 24 35.83 -23.22 -27.54
C GLU A 24 34.48 -23.41 -28.26
N GLU A 25 33.72 -24.42 -27.82
CA GLU A 25 32.37 -24.65 -28.30
C GLU A 25 31.35 -23.78 -27.54
N VAL A 26 30.24 -23.46 -28.19
CA VAL A 26 29.11 -22.83 -27.51
C VAL A 26 28.48 -23.79 -26.50
N VAL A 27 28.09 -23.25 -25.34
CA VAL A 27 27.37 -24.04 -24.33
C VAL A 27 25.89 -24.07 -24.70
N MET A 28 25.41 -25.22 -25.15
CA MET A 28 24.03 -25.38 -25.61
C MET A 28 23.01 -25.19 -24.48
N GLY A 29 21.91 -24.49 -24.77
CA GLY A 29 20.84 -24.22 -23.81
C GLY A 29 21.21 -23.18 -22.74
N GLN A 30 22.34 -22.49 -22.89
CA GLN A 30 22.78 -21.42 -22.00
C GLN A 30 23.10 -20.15 -22.78
N TRP A 31 23.05 -19.01 -22.10
CA TRP A 31 23.50 -17.75 -22.68
C TRP A 31 24.99 -17.79 -22.95
N ASN A 32 25.36 -17.49 -24.19
CA ASN A 32 26.74 -17.31 -24.62
C ASN A 32 26.93 -15.84 -25.00
N ARG A 33 28.06 -15.25 -24.59
CA ARG A 33 28.42 -13.87 -24.95
C ARG A 33 29.40 -13.88 -26.10
N LEU A 34 29.05 -13.19 -27.18
CA LEU A 34 29.90 -13.05 -28.36
C LEU A 34 30.37 -11.60 -28.49
N VAL A 35 31.69 -11.39 -28.58
CA VAL A 35 32.28 -10.08 -28.89
C VAL A 35 33.06 -10.21 -30.19
N VAL A 36 32.67 -9.42 -31.19
CA VAL A 36 33.40 -9.29 -32.45
C VAL A 36 33.80 -7.84 -32.61
N ALA A 37 35.06 -7.61 -32.94
CA ALA A 37 35.56 -6.28 -33.25
C ALA A 37 36.34 -6.32 -34.56
N ARG A 38 36.38 -5.18 -35.24
CA ARG A 38 37.15 -5.00 -36.47
C ARG A 38 37.80 -3.63 -36.46
N ASN A 39 39.12 -3.61 -36.65
CA ASN A 39 39.88 -2.40 -36.87
C ASN A 39 40.61 -2.53 -38.22
N ASN A 40 40.25 -1.69 -39.19
CA ASN A 40 40.71 -1.81 -40.57
C ASN A 40 40.49 -3.24 -41.11
N ASN A 41 41.49 -3.87 -41.70
CA ASN A 41 41.41 -5.25 -42.21
C ASN A 41 41.67 -6.31 -41.13
N GLN A 42 41.88 -5.95 -39.86
CA GLN A 42 42.05 -6.89 -38.76
C GLN A 42 40.73 -7.06 -38.00
N GLY A 43 40.35 -8.29 -37.70
CA GLY A 43 39.19 -8.63 -36.88
C GLY A 43 39.59 -9.50 -35.70
N SER A 44 38.77 -9.45 -34.67
CA SER A 44 38.92 -10.26 -33.46
C SER A 44 37.59 -10.87 -33.04
N LEU A 45 37.65 -12.06 -32.46
CA LEU A 45 36.51 -12.84 -31.99
C LEU A 45 36.80 -13.31 -30.55
N GLN A 46 35.85 -13.07 -29.65
CA GLN A 46 35.86 -13.64 -28.30
C GLN A 46 34.51 -14.28 -28.00
N LEU A 47 34.54 -15.55 -27.59
CA LEU A 47 33.39 -16.28 -27.09
C LEU A 47 33.49 -16.39 -25.56
N ASN A 48 32.46 -15.98 -24.85
CA ASN A 48 32.39 -16.00 -23.38
C ASN A 48 33.64 -15.32 -22.76
N SER A 49 34.38 -16.06 -21.92
CA SER A 49 35.64 -15.62 -21.32
C SER A 49 36.86 -16.31 -21.95
N ALA A 50 36.69 -16.93 -23.11
CA ALA A 50 37.78 -17.61 -23.81
C ALA A 50 38.81 -16.62 -24.36
N ASN A 51 39.93 -17.18 -24.82
CA ASN A 51 40.99 -16.41 -25.48
C ASN A 51 40.47 -15.74 -26.77
N VAL A 52 40.92 -14.51 -27.00
CA VAL A 52 40.61 -13.76 -28.22
C VAL A 52 41.35 -14.40 -29.40
N VAL A 53 40.62 -14.62 -30.50
CA VAL A 53 41.18 -15.07 -31.78
C VAL A 53 41.18 -13.88 -32.72
N GLU A 54 42.25 -13.72 -33.51
CA GLU A 54 42.40 -12.64 -34.49
C GLU A 54 42.65 -13.19 -35.88
N ALA A 55 42.21 -12.45 -36.90
CA ALA A 55 42.51 -12.72 -38.30
C ALA A 55 42.56 -11.43 -39.11
N THR A 56 43.33 -11.43 -40.19
CA THR A 56 43.45 -10.29 -41.10
C THR A 56 42.86 -10.66 -42.46
N ALA A 57 41.96 -9.82 -42.97
CA ALA A 57 41.42 -9.98 -44.32
C ALA A 57 42.53 -9.73 -45.37
N PRO A 58 42.64 -10.58 -46.39
CA PRO A 58 43.67 -10.47 -47.41
C PRO A 58 43.56 -9.17 -48.20
N GLY A 59 44.71 -8.64 -48.62
CA GLY A 59 44.81 -7.42 -49.46
C GLY A 59 44.89 -6.11 -48.67
N ALA A 60 44.97 -4.99 -49.40
CA ALA A 60 45.19 -3.65 -48.84
C ALA A 60 43.90 -2.87 -48.54
N TYR A 61 42.74 -3.38 -48.93
CA TYR A 61 41.47 -2.71 -48.67
C TYR A 61 41.09 -2.86 -47.19
N THR A 62 40.68 -1.75 -46.57
CA THR A 62 40.37 -1.67 -45.13
C THR A 62 38.93 -1.26 -44.84
N ARG A 63 38.16 -0.87 -45.86
CA ARG A 63 36.80 -0.37 -45.74
C ARG A 63 35.79 -1.45 -46.10
N ILE A 64 34.68 -1.49 -45.37
CA ILE A 64 33.52 -2.30 -45.70
C ILE A 64 32.36 -1.34 -45.98
N THR A 65 31.60 -1.60 -47.04
CA THR A 65 30.38 -0.85 -47.36
C THR A 65 29.21 -1.82 -47.33
N LEU A 66 28.27 -1.60 -46.40
CA LEU A 66 27.05 -2.37 -46.28
C LEU A 66 25.87 -1.49 -46.71
N ARG A 67 25.07 -1.95 -47.67
CA ARG A 67 23.92 -1.20 -48.22
C ARG A 67 22.57 -1.87 -47.98
N GLN A 68 22.59 -3.14 -47.60
CA GLN A 68 21.37 -3.89 -47.28
C GLN A 68 21.04 -3.74 -45.80
N ASN A 69 19.83 -4.15 -45.43
CA ASN A 69 19.40 -4.21 -44.04
C ASN A 69 20.27 -5.18 -43.25
N LEU A 70 20.36 -4.95 -41.94
CA LEU A 70 20.94 -5.91 -41.00
C LEU A 70 19.93 -7.04 -40.75
N TYR A 71 20.39 -8.28 -40.84
CA TYR A 71 19.57 -9.46 -40.58
C TYR A 71 20.08 -10.18 -39.34
N VAL A 72 19.17 -10.59 -38.45
CA VAL A 72 19.46 -11.34 -37.23
C VAL A 72 18.65 -12.63 -37.26
N GLY A 73 19.28 -13.75 -36.91
CA GLY A 73 18.63 -15.07 -36.90
C GLY A 73 18.57 -15.80 -38.25
N GLY A 74 18.57 -15.07 -39.36
CA GLY A 74 18.65 -15.66 -40.70
C GLY A 74 18.39 -14.65 -41.81
N TYR A 75 18.58 -15.08 -43.05
CA TYR A 75 18.28 -14.31 -44.26
C TYR A 75 17.08 -14.95 -45.00
N PRO A 76 16.27 -14.16 -45.75
CA PRO A 76 15.08 -14.70 -46.44
C PRO A 76 15.39 -15.94 -47.28
N ASP A 77 16.48 -15.91 -48.04
CA ASP A 77 16.92 -17.02 -48.89
C ASP A 77 18.39 -17.38 -48.58
N MET A 78 18.59 -18.35 -47.68
CA MET A 78 19.93 -18.75 -47.23
C MET A 78 20.82 -19.29 -48.35
N ASP A 79 20.25 -19.92 -49.37
CA ASP A 79 21.00 -20.52 -50.48
C ASP A 79 21.75 -19.44 -51.28
N THR A 80 21.18 -18.23 -51.35
CA THR A 80 21.82 -17.08 -52.05
C THR A 80 23.07 -16.54 -51.35
N ILE A 81 23.23 -16.82 -50.05
CA ILE A 81 24.35 -16.31 -49.25
C ILE A 81 25.26 -17.40 -48.70
N GLU A 82 24.94 -18.68 -48.89
CA GLU A 82 25.66 -19.83 -48.33
C GLU A 82 27.16 -19.77 -48.61
N SER A 83 27.55 -19.44 -49.85
CA SER A 83 28.97 -19.29 -50.25
C SER A 83 29.73 -18.20 -49.49
N ARG A 84 29.04 -17.24 -48.88
CA ARG A 84 29.62 -16.11 -48.13
C ARG A 84 29.60 -16.33 -46.61
N VAL A 85 28.58 -17.01 -46.09
CA VAL A 85 28.39 -17.21 -44.63
C VAL A 85 28.71 -18.63 -44.15
N ASN A 86 29.03 -19.55 -45.08
CA ASN A 86 29.40 -20.93 -44.79
C ASN A 86 28.33 -21.73 -44.02
N THR A 87 27.05 -21.43 -44.27
CA THR A 87 25.90 -22.16 -43.72
C THR A 87 24.63 -21.89 -44.55
N SER A 88 23.82 -22.92 -44.78
CA SER A 88 22.44 -22.83 -45.31
C SER A 88 21.39 -22.89 -44.20
N LYS A 89 21.80 -23.15 -42.94
CA LYS A 89 20.90 -23.23 -41.79
C LYS A 89 20.61 -21.85 -41.21
N ARG A 90 19.37 -21.64 -40.77
CA ARG A 90 18.95 -20.47 -39.97
C ARG A 90 19.23 -20.72 -38.49
N PHE A 91 19.38 -19.66 -37.71
CA PHE A 91 19.52 -19.75 -36.25
C PHE A 91 18.17 -20.11 -35.62
N VAL A 92 18.20 -21.06 -34.69
CA VAL A 92 17.07 -21.41 -33.83
C VAL A 92 17.55 -21.33 -32.40
N GLY A 93 16.99 -20.39 -31.65
CA GLY A 93 17.41 -20.10 -30.29
C GLY A 93 17.09 -18.67 -29.91
N CYS A 94 17.72 -18.22 -28.84
CA CYS A 94 17.41 -16.96 -28.19
C CYS A 94 18.54 -15.94 -28.34
N VAL A 95 18.17 -14.69 -28.61
CA VAL A 95 19.09 -13.54 -28.64
C VAL A 95 18.55 -12.48 -27.69
N GLN A 96 19.25 -12.25 -26.58
CA GLN A 96 18.82 -11.31 -25.56
C GLN A 96 19.25 -9.86 -25.85
N GLU A 97 20.43 -9.69 -26.47
CA GLU A 97 21.07 -8.40 -26.60
C GLU A 97 21.90 -8.34 -27.88
N LEU A 98 21.79 -7.22 -28.61
CA LEU A 98 22.68 -6.89 -29.72
C LEU A 98 23.15 -5.45 -29.58
N ILE A 99 24.47 -5.28 -29.46
CA ILE A 99 25.11 -3.97 -29.40
C ILE A 99 26.08 -3.87 -30.58
N ILE A 100 25.89 -2.85 -31.42
CA ILE A 100 26.80 -2.56 -32.54
C ILE A 100 27.29 -1.13 -32.37
N ASN A 101 28.61 -0.95 -32.27
CA ASN A 101 29.27 0.36 -32.10
C ASN A 101 28.68 1.20 -30.95
N GLY A 102 28.27 0.54 -29.86
CA GLY A 102 27.68 1.17 -28.69
C GLY A 102 26.17 1.43 -28.78
N TYR A 103 25.54 1.25 -29.94
CA TYR A 103 24.09 1.29 -30.07
C TYR A 103 23.50 -0.07 -29.71
N ARG A 104 22.59 -0.10 -28.74
CA ARG A 104 21.83 -1.28 -28.32
C ARG A 104 20.53 -1.34 -29.12
N TYR A 105 20.36 -2.40 -29.89
CA TYR A 105 19.15 -2.62 -30.68
C TYR A 105 18.01 -3.16 -29.80
N ASP A 106 16.83 -2.56 -29.93
CA ASP A 106 15.57 -3.07 -29.38
C ASP A 106 14.88 -3.94 -30.45
N PHE A 107 14.79 -5.24 -30.21
CA PHE A 107 14.24 -6.19 -31.20
C PHE A 107 12.74 -6.07 -31.44
N ARG A 108 12.03 -5.20 -30.72
CA ARG A 108 10.61 -4.95 -30.97
C ARG A 108 10.43 -4.16 -32.26
N ARG A 109 9.22 -4.27 -32.82
CA ARG A 109 8.91 -3.62 -34.10
C ARG A 109 8.92 -2.09 -33.98
N GLY A 110 9.53 -1.40 -34.95
CA GLY A 110 9.69 0.05 -34.93
C GLY A 110 8.40 0.86 -35.02
N GLY A 111 7.32 0.28 -35.55
CA GLY A 111 5.98 0.89 -35.47
C GLY A 111 5.39 0.94 -34.05
N LEU A 112 6.05 0.35 -33.06
CA LEU A 112 5.69 0.39 -31.65
C LEU A 112 6.73 1.20 -30.87
N VAL A 113 7.87 0.56 -30.55
CA VAL A 113 8.88 1.13 -29.63
C VAL A 113 10.32 0.78 -30.05
N GLY A 114 10.55 -0.33 -30.76
CA GLY A 114 11.90 -0.85 -31.01
C GLY A 114 12.53 -0.44 -32.35
N ASP A 115 13.53 -1.17 -32.79
CA ASP A 115 14.33 -0.90 -33.99
C ASP A 115 14.03 -1.86 -35.15
N ALA A 116 13.27 -2.94 -34.92
CA ALA A 116 13.06 -3.97 -35.93
C ALA A 116 12.07 -3.49 -37.02
N GLU A 117 12.51 -3.48 -38.27
CA GLU A 117 11.68 -3.15 -39.43
C GLU A 117 10.68 -4.29 -39.77
N PHE A 118 11.15 -5.54 -39.70
CA PHE A 118 10.37 -6.73 -40.06
C PHE A 118 10.92 -7.99 -39.38
N GLY A 119 10.06 -8.97 -39.12
CA GLY A 119 10.44 -10.27 -38.55
C GLY A 119 9.39 -11.34 -38.84
N VAL A 120 9.81 -12.61 -38.86
CA VAL A 120 8.96 -13.79 -39.10
C VAL A 120 9.36 -14.87 -38.10
N ASN A 121 8.39 -15.52 -37.47
CA ASN A 121 8.59 -16.59 -36.48
C ASN A 121 9.49 -16.17 -35.30
N VAL A 122 9.32 -14.95 -34.82
CA VAL A 122 9.99 -14.44 -33.61
C VAL A 122 8.99 -14.49 -32.46
N GLY A 123 9.29 -15.31 -31.46
CA GLY A 123 8.53 -15.41 -30.20
C GLY A 123 9.36 -14.91 -29.02
N GLU A 124 8.76 -14.95 -27.84
CA GLU A 124 9.45 -14.63 -26.58
C GLU A 124 10.24 -15.83 -26.09
N CYS A 125 11.51 -15.62 -25.73
CA CYS A 125 12.36 -16.70 -25.19
C CYS A 125 11.90 -17.22 -23.83
N SER A 126 11.01 -16.48 -23.17
CA SER A 126 10.38 -16.86 -21.92
C SER A 126 9.13 -17.75 -22.06
N GLU A 127 8.75 -18.11 -23.30
CA GLU A 127 7.61 -18.98 -23.54
C GLU A 127 7.79 -20.33 -22.81
N GLY A 128 6.75 -20.79 -22.11
CA GLY A 128 6.77 -22.02 -21.33
C GLY A 128 7.36 -21.93 -19.92
N LEU A 129 8.00 -20.81 -19.52
CA LEU A 129 8.52 -20.63 -18.15
C LEU A 129 7.46 -20.77 -17.06
N CYS A 130 6.22 -20.40 -17.37
CA CYS A 130 5.11 -20.42 -16.44
C CYS A 130 4.28 -21.71 -16.49
N ASP A 131 4.53 -22.62 -17.42
CA ASP A 131 3.72 -23.83 -17.61
C ASP A 131 3.74 -24.74 -16.37
N ASN A 132 4.88 -24.78 -15.67
CA ASN A 132 5.10 -25.60 -14.48
C ASN A 132 5.15 -24.78 -13.18
N VAL A 133 4.84 -23.49 -13.22
CA VAL A 133 4.90 -22.60 -12.05
C VAL A 133 3.50 -22.34 -11.51
N VAL A 134 3.24 -22.85 -10.31
CA VAL A 134 1.95 -22.68 -9.64
C VAL A 134 2.07 -21.58 -8.58
N CYS A 135 1.38 -20.48 -8.82
CA CYS A 135 1.21 -19.41 -7.84
C CYS A 135 -0.08 -19.65 -7.03
N GLN A 136 0.01 -19.60 -5.70
CA GLN A 136 -1.11 -19.80 -4.79
C GLN A 136 -1.99 -18.54 -4.66
N ASN A 137 -3.14 -18.68 -3.99
CA ASN A 137 -4.00 -17.56 -3.57
C ASN A 137 -4.39 -16.58 -4.69
N GLY A 138 -4.62 -17.10 -5.90
CA GLY A 138 -4.98 -16.27 -7.07
C GLY A 138 -3.81 -15.50 -7.69
N GLY A 139 -2.58 -15.82 -7.30
CA GLY A 139 -1.37 -15.31 -7.94
C GLY A 139 -1.26 -15.74 -9.41
N THR A 140 -0.59 -14.93 -10.21
CA THR A 140 -0.37 -15.18 -11.65
C THR A 140 1.12 -15.26 -11.95
N CYS A 141 1.57 -16.30 -12.65
CA CYS A 141 2.97 -16.39 -13.07
C CYS A 141 3.23 -15.43 -14.22
N HIS A 142 4.38 -14.75 -14.17
CA HIS A 142 4.88 -13.89 -15.23
C HIS A 142 6.36 -14.15 -15.47
N ALA A 143 6.76 -14.17 -16.74
CA ALA A 143 8.17 -14.21 -17.09
C ALA A 143 8.84 -12.86 -16.71
N LYS A 144 9.86 -12.90 -15.86
CA LYS A 144 10.64 -11.70 -15.51
C LYS A 144 11.81 -11.50 -16.47
N THR A 145 12.44 -12.59 -16.89
CA THR A 145 13.47 -12.63 -17.92
C THR A 145 13.21 -13.83 -18.82
N ALA A 146 14.07 -14.04 -19.83
CA ALA A 146 14.00 -15.21 -20.69
C ALA A 146 14.11 -16.55 -19.94
N ASP A 147 14.75 -16.58 -18.77
CA ASP A 147 14.97 -17.84 -18.02
C ASP A 147 14.33 -17.86 -16.63
N THR A 148 13.80 -16.73 -16.16
CA THR A 148 13.28 -16.59 -14.79
C THR A 148 11.85 -16.11 -14.79
N SER A 149 11.00 -16.78 -14.02
CA SER A 149 9.63 -16.38 -13.76
C SER A 149 9.46 -15.81 -12.36
N ILE A 150 8.32 -15.15 -12.14
CA ILE A 150 7.91 -14.62 -10.85
C ILE A 150 6.40 -14.73 -10.68
N CYS A 151 5.95 -15.00 -9.46
CA CYS A 151 4.54 -14.92 -9.13
C CYS A 151 4.15 -13.47 -8.83
N LEU A 152 3.13 -12.98 -9.52
CA LEU A 152 2.47 -11.71 -9.26
C LEU A 152 1.37 -11.93 -8.22
N CYS A 153 1.69 -11.66 -6.96
CA CYS A 153 0.79 -11.90 -5.85
C CYS A 153 -0.26 -10.80 -5.72
N PRO A 154 -1.54 -11.17 -5.52
CA PRO A 154 -2.58 -10.20 -5.19
C PRO A 154 -2.34 -9.59 -3.81
N LEU A 155 -2.99 -8.45 -3.55
CA LEU A 155 -2.85 -7.74 -2.27
C LEU A 155 -3.34 -8.61 -1.10
N GLY A 156 -2.61 -8.56 0.01
CA GLY A 156 -2.83 -9.42 1.19
C GLY A 156 -2.01 -10.71 1.18
N PHE A 157 -1.49 -11.11 0.01
CA PHE A 157 -0.65 -12.28 -0.17
C PHE A 157 0.75 -11.91 -0.64
N HIS A 158 1.76 -12.64 -0.14
CA HIS A 158 3.16 -12.47 -0.52
C HIS A 158 3.94 -13.78 -0.39
N GLY A 159 5.24 -13.74 -0.64
CA GLY A 159 6.09 -14.92 -0.78
C GLY A 159 6.38 -15.24 -2.24
N SER A 160 7.29 -16.19 -2.48
CA SER A 160 7.76 -16.51 -3.84
C SER A 160 6.67 -17.11 -4.72
N ILE A 161 5.67 -17.76 -4.11
CA ILE A 161 4.52 -18.35 -4.79
C ILE A 161 3.19 -17.86 -4.18
N CYS A 162 3.19 -16.71 -3.51
CA CYS A 162 2.01 -16.11 -2.88
C CYS A 162 1.41 -16.93 -1.73
N GLU A 163 2.22 -17.73 -1.05
CA GLU A 163 1.81 -18.66 0.00
C GLU A 163 1.53 -18.01 1.37
N LYS A 164 2.00 -16.78 1.60
CA LYS A 164 1.92 -16.10 2.89
C LYS A 164 0.80 -15.08 2.90
N GLU A 165 -0.12 -15.21 3.85
CA GLU A 165 -1.15 -14.21 4.12
C GLU A 165 -0.71 -13.37 5.34
N THR A 166 -0.58 -12.06 5.16
CA THR A 166 -0.21 -11.18 6.29
C THR A 166 -0.81 -9.79 6.07
N PRO A 167 -1.47 -9.21 7.09
CA PRO A 167 -1.96 -7.84 7.00
C PRO A 167 -0.82 -6.88 6.71
N VAL A 168 -0.90 -6.17 5.58
CA VAL A 168 0.03 -5.10 5.26
C VAL A 168 -0.45 -3.85 6.01
N ARG A 169 0.41 -3.26 6.84
CA ARG A 169 0.17 -1.94 7.46
C ARG A 169 1.03 -0.87 6.82
N ILE A 170 2.30 -1.19 6.61
CA ILE A 170 3.23 -0.36 5.84
C ILE A 170 3.70 -1.19 4.66
N PRO A 171 3.45 -0.75 3.43
CA PRO A 171 3.81 -1.51 2.24
C PRO A 171 5.31 -1.45 2.00
N ARG A 172 5.88 -2.64 1.81
CA ARG A 172 7.19 -2.88 1.23
C ARG A 172 7.01 -3.27 -0.23
N PHE A 173 7.79 -2.62 -1.07
CA PHE A 173 7.93 -2.89 -2.49
C PHE A 173 9.24 -3.64 -2.69
N ASN A 174 9.24 -4.69 -3.50
CA ASN A 174 10.37 -5.61 -3.67
C ASN A 174 11.07 -5.46 -5.03
N GLY A 175 10.90 -4.32 -5.71
CA GLY A 175 11.49 -4.05 -7.02
C GLY A 175 10.74 -4.65 -8.21
N HIS A 176 9.60 -5.30 -7.98
CA HIS A 176 8.62 -5.69 -9.00
C HIS A 176 7.16 -5.51 -8.51
N SER A 177 7.01 -4.69 -7.48
CA SER A 177 5.73 -4.26 -6.92
C SER A 177 5.22 -3.01 -7.62
N HIS A 178 3.91 -2.84 -7.64
CA HIS A 178 3.28 -1.56 -7.99
C HIS A 178 1.92 -1.44 -7.32
N LEU A 179 1.50 -0.20 -7.09
CA LEU A 179 0.13 0.16 -6.73
C LEU A 179 -0.38 1.22 -7.71
N GLU A 180 -1.64 1.08 -8.11
CA GLU A 180 -2.31 1.94 -9.08
C GLU A 180 -3.49 2.65 -8.43
N TYR A 181 -3.64 3.94 -8.70
CA TYR A 181 -4.72 4.80 -8.18
C TYR A 181 -5.32 5.65 -9.30
N ALA A 182 -6.47 6.23 -9.03
CA ALA A 182 -7.01 7.27 -9.90
C ALA A 182 -5.98 8.38 -10.13
N GLY A 183 -5.84 8.80 -11.39
CA GLY A 183 -4.89 9.85 -11.79
C GLY A 183 -5.09 11.16 -11.04
N LEU A 184 -4.01 11.94 -10.93
CA LEU A 184 -4.04 13.23 -10.24
C LEU A 184 -4.91 14.25 -10.98
N GLY A 185 -5.02 14.11 -12.31
CA GLY A 185 -5.89 14.91 -13.17
C GLY A 185 -5.72 16.41 -12.93
N ARG A 186 -6.84 17.12 -12.73
CA ARG A 186 -6.85 18.58 -12.55
C ARG A 186 -6.34 19.07 -11.19
N THR A 187 -6.04 18.17 -10.24
CA THR A 187 -5.57 18.59 -8.90
C THR A 187 -4.15 19.15 -8.93
N VAL A 188 -3.36 18.84 -9.96
CA VAL A 188 -1.93 19.18 -10.07
C VAL A 188 -1.60 20.12 -11.23
N LEU A 189 -2.60 20.87 -11.72
CA LEU A 189 -2.57 21.57 -13.01
C LEU A 189 -1.48 22.65 -13.08
N ALA A 190 -1.55 23.69 -12.25
CA ALA A 190 -0.55 24.77 -12.19
C ALA A 190 0.35 24.71 -10.94
N PHE A 191 -0.06 23.96 -9.93
CA PHE A 191 0.65 23.81 -8.66
C PHE A 191 0.64 22.35 -8.21
N THR A 192 1.69 21.91 -7.55
CA THR A 192 1.77 20.59 -6.94
C THR A 192 2.67 20.63 -5.72
N GLU A 193 2.24 20.03 -4.62
CA GLU A 193 3.06 19.74 -3.45
C GLU A 193 2.98 18.24 -3.16
N LEU A 194 4.15 17.62 -3.00
CA LEU A 194 4.33 16.21 -2.77
C LEU A 194 5.17 16.02 -1.49
N GLU A 195 4.66 15.26 -0.54
CA GLU A 195 5.46 14.73 0.58
C GLU A 195 5.47 13.20 0.51
N ALA A 196 6.67 12.60 0.53
CA ALA A 196 6.85 11.16 0.58
C ALA A 196 7.77 10.76 1.74
N VAL A 197 7.41 9.68 2.45
CA VAL A 197 8.26 9.09 3.50
C VAL A 197 8.63 7.67 3.09
N ILE A 198 9.91 7.45 2.81
CA ILE A 198 10.41 6.20 2.22
C ILE A 198 11.60 5.63 2.99
N LYS A 199 11.79 4.32 2.91
CA LYS A 199 12.98 3.59 3.35
C LYS A 199 13.52 2.77 2.16
N PRO A 200 14.46 3.30 1.37
CA PRO A 200 14.92 2.64 0.15
C PRO A 200 15.86 1.48 0.45
N GLU A 201 15.69 0.36 -0.24
CA GLU A 201 16.57 -0.82 -0.20
C GLU A 201 17.50 -0.89 -1.43
N ALA A 202 17.22 -0.10 -2.47
CA ALA A 202 18.01 0.00 -3.69
C ALA A 202 18.31 1.45 -4.07
N VAL A 203 19.37 1.64 -4.85
CA VAL A 203 19.85 2.96 -5.31
C VAL A 203 19.05 3.54 -6.48
N ASP A 204 18.31 2.70 -7.21
CA ASP A 204 17.46 3.08 -8.33
C ASP A 204 16.05 2.56 -8.14
N GLY A 205 15.05 3.34 -8.56
CA GLY A 205 13.66 2.88 -8.56
C GLY A 205 12.63 4.01 -8.58
N MET A 206 11.52 3.77 -9.29
CA MET A 206 10.40 4.70 -9.40
C MET A 206 9.52 4.70 -8.14
N VAL A 207 9.43 5.82 -7.44
CA VAL A 207 8.59 5.98 -6.24
C VAL A 207 7.16 6.39 -6.62
N LEU A 208 7.02 7.32 -7.56
CA LEU A 208 5.73 7.84 -8.03
C LEU A 208 5.82 8.23 -9.51
N TYR A 209 4.79 7.91 -10.29
CA TYR A 209 4.65 8.36 -11.68
C TYR A 209 3.18 8.59 -12.05
N ASN A 210 2.90 9.68 -12.76
CA ASN A 210 1.61 9.87 -13.44
C ASN A 210 1.87 10.58 -14.79
N GLY A 211 1.36 10.01 -15.87
CA GLY A 211 1.60 10.45 -17.24
C GLY A 211 0.36 10.93 -17.99
N TYR A 212 0.57 11.40 -19.21
CA TYR A 212 -0.49 11.81 -20.12
C TYR A 212 -1.09 10.63 -20.89
N THR A 213 -0.26 9.89 -21.65
CA THR A 213 -0.70 8.79 -22.53
C THR A 213 0.32 7.66 -22.60
N LEU A 214 -0.19 6.45 -22.87
CA LEU A 214 0.60 5.20 -22.87
C LEU A 214 1.58 5.11 -24.06
N ASP A 215 1.57 6.07 -24.98
CA ASP A 215 2.41 6.12 -26.18
C ASP A 215 3.80 6.74 -25.93
N ARG A 216 4.21 6.83 -24.65
CA ARG A 216 5.49 7.38 -24.17
C ARG A 216 5.69 8.87 -24.44
N LYS A 217 4.62 9.59 -24.76
CA LYS A 217 4.65 11.03 -25.06
C LYS A 217 3.83 11.82 -24.03
N GLY A 218 3.96 13.14 -24.14
CA GLY A 218 3.20 14.09 -23.35
C GLY A 218 3.77 14.33 -21.96
N ASP A 219 2.98 15.08 -21.20
CA ASP A 219 3.31 15.56 -19.86
C ASP A 219 3.46 14.38 -18.90
N PHE A 220 4.30 14.57 -17.90
CA PHE A 220 4.39 13.64 -16.78
C PHE A 220 4.81 14.35 -15.51
N LEU A 221 4.59 13.67 -14.39
CA LEU A 221 5.11 14.01 -13.07
C LEU A 221 5.71 12.74 -12.45
N ALA A 222 6.93 12.80 -11.95
CA ALA A 222 7.62 11.64 -11.38
C ALA A 222 8.51 11.98 -10.20
N LEU A 223 8.60 11.03 -9.26
CA LEU A 223 9.60 10.98 -8.19
C LEU A 223 10.32 9.64 -8.27
N ALA A 224 11.65 9.64 -8.37
CA ALA A 224 12.44 8.43 -8.51
C ALA A 224 13.79 8.52 -7.80
N LEU A 225 14.40 7.38 -7.53
CA LEU A 225 15.80 7.26 -7.12
C LEU A 225 16.67 6.98 -8.34
N ARG A 226 17.82 7.66 -8.42
CA ARG A 226 18.83 7.49 -9.46
C ARG A 226 20.24 7.53 -8.90
N ASN A 227 20.95 6.40 -8.93
CA ASN A 227 22.28 6.23 -8.34
C ASN A 227 22.32 6.69 -6.86
N GLY A 228 21.24 6.45 -6.13
CA GLY A 228 21.07 6.80 -4.71
C GLY A 228 20.51 8.19 -4.44
N PHE A 229 20.34 9.05 -5.45
CA PHE A 229 19.82 10.41 -5.28
C PHE A 229 18.33 10.48 -5.61
N VAL A 230 17.60 11.34 -4.93
CA VAL A 230 16.19 11.62 -5.26
C VAL A 230 16.15 12.55 -6.45
N GLU A 231 15.36 12.21 -7.47
CA GLU A 231 15.04 13.07 -8.60
C GLU A 231 13.53 13.33 -8.64
N PHE A 232 13.15 14.60 -8.55
CA PHE A 232 11.81 15.08 -8.87
C PHE A 232 11.82 15.63 -10.29
N SER A 233 10.93 15.12 -11.14
CA SER A 233 10.89 15.50 -12.56
C SER A 233 9.48 15.67 -13.07
N PHE A 234 9.31 16.61 -14.00
CA PHE A 234 8.04 16.87 -14.65
C PHE A 234 8.25 17.46 -16.03
N ASP A 235 7.39 17.13 -16.98
CA ASP A 235 7.36 17.70 -18.33
C ASP A 235 5.98 18.32 -18.56
N LEU A 236 5.96 19.49 -19.19
CA LEU A 236 4.79 20.31 -19.48
C LEU A 236 4.55 20.43 -21.00
N GLY A 237 5.20 19.56 -21.78
CA GLY A 237 5.05 19.42 -23.23
C GLY A 237 6.28 19.83 -24.02
N THR A 238 7.20 20.60 -23.43
CA THR A 238 8.39 21.16 -24.09
C THR A 238 9.72 20.63 -23.57
N GLY A 239 9.69 19.65 -22.67
CA GLY A 239 10.88 18.98 -22.13
C GLY A 239 10.91 19.00 -20.60
N PRO A 240 11.58 18.02 -19.98
CA PRO A 240 11.46 17.81 -18.54
C PRO A 240 12.34 18.76 -17.71
N ALA A 241 11.79 19.24 -16.60
CA ALA A 241 12.58 19.65 -15.45
C ALA A 241 13.11 18.39 -14.73
N ARG A 242 14.38 18.42 -14.29
CA ARG A 242 14.94 17.38 -13.41
C ARG A 242 15.65 18.04 -12.23
N ILE A 243 15.15 17.79 -11.04
CA ILE A 243 15.63 18.39 -9.80
C ILE A 243 16.14 17.25 -8.93
N ARG A 244 17.45 17.22 -8.70
CA ARG A 244 18.14 16.14 -7.99
C ARG A 244 18.54 16.60 -6.59
N SER A 245 18.45 15.72 -5.59
CA SER A 245 18.91 16.01 -4.23
C SER A 245 20.41 16.32 -4.20
N ALA A 246 20.86 17.07 -3.20
CA ALA A 246 22.27 17.45 -3.06
C ALA A 246 23.16 16.24 -2.72
N MET A 247 22.63 15.30 -1.92
CA MET A 247 23.35 14.11 -1.47
C MET A 247 22.51 12.85 -1.69
N PRO A 248 23.16 11.68 -1.86
CA PRO A 248 22.46 10.40 -1.96
C PRO A 248 21.80 10.03 -0.61
N LEU A 249 20.76 9.20 -0.69
CA LEU A 249 20.09 8.62 0.47
C LEU A 249 20.90 7.49 1.06
N ALA A 250 20.77 7.31 2.38
CA ALA A 250 21.26 6.13 3.05
C ALA A 250 20.26 4.98 2.84
N LEU A 251 20.72 3.84 2.35
CA LEU A 251 19.85 2.68 2.20
C LEU A 251 19.42 2.15 3.57
N ASN A 252 18.24 1.55 3.62
CA ASN A 252 17.59 0.98 4.80
C ASN A 252 17.29 2.00 5.91
N GLN A 253 17.28 3.30 5.59
CA GLN A 253 16.93 4.37 6.53
C GLN A 253 15.73 5.16 6.05
N TRP A 254 14.96 5.71 7.00
CA TRP A 254 13.79 6.51 6.68
C TRP A 254 14.17 7.94 6.27
N HIS A 255 13.63 8.37 5.14
CA HIS A 255 13.83 9.69 4.55
C HIS A 255 12.50 10.39 4.33
N VAL A 256 12.50 11.72 4.42
CA VAL A 256 11.37 12.60 4.13
C VAL A 256 11.72 13.41 2.90
N ILE A 257 10.93 13.26 1.86
CA ILE A 257 11.08 13.95 0.60
C ILE A 257 9.93 14.93 0.47
N ARG A 258 10.24 16.19 0.22
CA ARG A 258 9.27 17.24 -0.08
C ARG A 258 9.62 17.84 -1.42
N ALA A 259 8.70 17.74 -2.37
CA ALA A 259 8.83 18.32 -3.68
C ALA A 259 7.64 19.23 -3.94
N SER A 260 7.87 20.37 -4.59
CA SER A 260 6.79 21.25 -5.00
C SER A 260 7.05 21.83 -6.38
N ARG A 261 5.98 22.24 -7.04
CA ARG A 261 6.00 22.89 -8.35
C ARG A 261 4.97 24.01 -8.37
N THR A 262 5.36 25.16 -8.89
CA THR A 262 4.45 26.26 -9.26
C THR A 262 4.79 26.70 -10.68
N GLY A 263 3.90 26.43 -11.64
CA GLY A 263 4.14 26.65 -13.06
C GLY A 263 5.38 25.90 -13.55
N LEU A 264 6.36 26.63 -14.09
CA LEU A 264 7.62 26.07 -14.58
C LEU A 264 8.59 25.70 -13.46
N GLN A 265 8.50 26.35 -12.30
CA GLN A 265 9.49 26.22 -11.23
C GLN A 265 9.15 25.05 -10.32
N GLY A 266 10.17 24.26 -9.99
CA GLY A 266 10.09 23.21 -8.98
C GLY A 266 11.16 23.35 -7.90
N VAL A 267 10.86 22.79 -6.75
CA VAL A 267 11.73 22.75 -5.57
C VAL A 267 11.74 21.33 -5.02
N LEU A 268 12.90 20.87 -4.59
CA LEU A 268 13.09 19.59 -3.90
C LEU A 268 13.87 19.82 -2.61
N LYS A 269 13.35 19.27 -1.52
CA LYS A 269 14.00 19.18 -0.22
C LYS A 269 13.97 17.74 0.24
N VAL A 270 15.10 17.23 0.68
CA VAL A 270 15.20 15.89 1.24
C VAL A 270 15.82 15.98 2.61
N ASP A 271 15.14 15.50 3.64
CA ASP A 271 15.58 15.59 5.02
C ASP A 271 15.99 17.02 5.42
N GLU A 272 17.19 17.16 6.00
CA GLU A 272 17.82 18.44 6.34
C GLU A 272 18.84 18.87 5.27
N GLN A 273 18.81 18.25 4.07
CA GLN A 273 19.66 18.68 2.96
C GLN A 273 19.24 20.09 2.47
N PRO A 274 20.16 20.85 1.84
CA PRO A 274 19.82 22.09 1.16
C PRO A 274 18.71 21.90 0.12
N GLU A 275 17.87 22.91 -0.03
CA GLU A 275 16.84 22.93 -1.07
C GLU A 275 17.47 23.09 -2.44
N VAL A 276 16.97 22.33 -3.42
CA VAL A 276 17.42 22.37 -4.81
C VAL A 276 16.24 22.80 -5.68
N THR A 277 16.47 23.74 -6.58
CA THR A 277 15.45 24.27 -7.49
C THR A 277 15.78 23.91 -8.93
N GLY A 278 14.75 23.78 -9.77
CA GLY A 278 14.92 23.68 -11.21
C GLY A 278 13.67 24.15 -11.94
N GLN A 279 13.74 24.21 -13.26
CA GLN A 279 12.62 24.67 -14.08
C GLN A 279 12.45 23.82 -15.33
N SER A 280 11.21 23.70 -15.79
CA SER A 280 10.87 23.08 -17.07
C SER A 280 11.24 24.00 -18.23
N GLN A 281 11.48 23.43 -19.41
CA GLN A 281 11.78 24.18 -20.63
C GLN A 281 10.51 24.73 -21.26
N GLY A 282 10.61 25.83 -22.01
CA GLY A 282 9.48 26.42 -22.74
C GLY A 282 8.55 27.29 -21.88
N ALA A 283 7.34 27.54 -22.38
CA ALA A 283 6.40 28.52 -21.80
C ALA A 283 5.12 27.89 -21.20
N TYR A 284 4.90 26.59 -21.39
CA TYR A 284 3.73 25.91 -20.85
C TYR A 284 3.86 25.72 -19.35
N THR A 285 2.89 26.21 -18.58
CA THR A 285 2.90 26.15 -17.10
C THR A 285 1.98 25.09 -16.52
N GLN A 286 1.12 24.51 -17.35
CA GLN A 286 0.07 23.60 -16.94
C GLN A 286 0.44 22.16 -17.28
N LEU A 287 0.02 21.24 -16.42
CA LEU A 287 0.32 19.82 -16.50
C LEU A 287 -0.98 19.06 -16.81
N THR A 288 -0.97 18.25 -17.86
CA THR A 288 -2.11 17.44 -18.27
C THR A 288 -1.81 15.95 -18.07
N LEU A 289 -2.46 15.32 -17.09
CA LEU A 289 -2.28 13.91 -16.78
C LEU A 289 -3.61 13.17 -16.95
N LEU A 290 -3.66 12.20 -17.87
CA LEU A 290 -4.86 11.40 -18.13
C LEU A 290 -4.71 9.95 -17.66
N GLU A 291 -3.49 9.50 -17.39
CA GLU A 291 -3.25 8.15 -16.88
C GLU A 291 -3.57 8.05 -15.38
N ASN A 292 -3.58 6.80 -14.90
CA ASN A 292 -3.59 6.49 -13.48
C ASN A 292 -2.26 6.88 -12.81
N LEU A 293 -2.33 7.06 -11.50
CA LEU A 293 -1.17 7.32 -10.65
C LEU A 293 -0.56 5.98 -10.22
N PHE A 294 0.74 5.81 -10.47
CA PHE A 294 1.50 4.63 -10.11
C PHE A 294 2.46 4.91 -8.97
N ILE A 295 2.44 4.06 -7.95
CA ILE A 295 3.32 4.12 -6.78
C ILE A 295 4.21 2.88 -6.74
N GLY A 296 5.51 3.12 -6.53
CA GLY A 296 6.54 2.10 -6.33
C GLY A 296 6.92 1.26 -7.55
N GLY A 297 6.18 1.32 -8.65
CA GLY A 297 6.51 0.63 -9.90
C GLY A 297 5.43 0.82 -10.96
N HIS A 298 5.70 0.36 -12.18
CA HIS A 298 4.74 0.37 -13.29
C HIS A 298 4.63 -1.06 -13.86
N HIS A 299 3.47 -1.43 -14.43
CA HIS A 299 3.29 -2.77 -15.04
C HIS A 299 4.14 -2.96 -16.30
N ASN A 300 4.39 -1.87 -17.03
CA ASN A 300 5.26 -1.85 -18.21
C ASN A 300 5.92 -0.47 -18.37
N PHE A 301 7.23 -0.36 -18.20
CA PHE A 301 7.92 0.93 -18.29
C PHE A 301 7.89 1.56 -19.69
N ASP A 302 7.56 0.81 -20.73
CA ASP A 302 7.33 1.37 -22.08
C ASP A 302 6.00 2.09 -22.23
N HIS A 303 5.17 2.13 -21.19
CA HIS A 303 4.02 3.04 -21.14
C HIS A 303 4.38 4.36 -20.45
N THR A 304 5.56 4.46 -19.84
CA THR A 304 6.01 5.72 -19.23
C THR A 304 6.63 6.63 -20.29
N SER A 305 6.51 7.95 -20.07
CA SER A 305 7.12 8.94 -20.96
C SER A 305 8.60 8.66 -21.16
N LYS A 306 9.07 8.69 -22.42
CA LYS A 306 10.50 8.51 -22.73
C LYS A 306 11.36 9.57 -22.01
N HIS A 307 10.80 10.76 -21.79
CA HIS A 307 11.45 11.84 -21.06
C HIS A 307 11.47 11.59 -19.55
N ALA A 308 10.62 10.71 -19.00
CA ALA A 308 10.74 10.32 -17.60
C ALA A 308 12.00 9.46 -17.37
N ASN A 309 12.44 8.69 -18.38
CA ASN A 309 13.61 7.80 -18.31
C ASN A 309 13.52 6.81 -17.12
N LEU A 310 12.38 6.16 -16.96
CA LEU A 310 12.12 5.20 -15.87
C LEU A 310 12.24 3.78 -16.41
N SER A 311 12.90 2.90 -15.64
CA SER A 311 13.15 1.51 -16.07
C SER A 311 13.10 0.49 -14.93
N THR A 312 13.04 0.93 -13.68
CA THR A 312 13.08 0.06 -12.50
C THR A 312 12.03 0.47 -11.48
N SER A 313 11.40 -0.52 -10.84
CA SER A 313 10.49 -0.30 -9.74
C SER A 313 11.27 -0.07 -8.43
N PHE A 314 10.67 0.69 -7.52
CA PHE A 314 11.21 0.91 -6.19
C PHE A 314 11.30 -0.38 -5.39
N ALA A 315 12.41 -0.54 -4.68
CA ALA A 315 12.60 -1.56 -3.65
C ALA A 315 12.80 -0.86 -2.31
N GLY A 316 11.99 -1.21 -1.32
CA GLY A 316 11.96 -0.60 0.01
C GLY A 316 10.55 -0.32 0.50
N CYS A 317 10.44 0.44 1.59
CA CYS A 317 9.15 0.74 2.21
C CYS A 317 8.66 2.14 1.87
N ILE A 318 7.36 2.28 1.62
CA ILE A 318 6.70 3.58 1.46
C ILE A 318 5.69 3.71 2.58
N GLN A 319 5.94 4.62 3.51
CA GLN A 319 5.08 4.82 4.67
C GLN A 319 3.94 5.80 4.37
N LYS A 320 4.23 6.84 3.59
CA LYS A 320 3.33 7.98 3.42
C LYS A 320 3.56 8.63 2.08
N ILE A 321 2.46 9.00 1.41
CA ILE A 321 2.43 9.89 0.25
C ILE A 321 1.31 10.91 0.49
N VAL A 322 1.62 12.19 0.31
CA VAL A 322 0.66 13.29 0.39
C VAL A 322 0.79 14.11 -0.88
N VAL A 323 -0.33 14.39 -1.53
CA VAL A 323 -0.39 15.27 -2.70
C VAL A 323 -1.33 16.42 -2.39
N ASN A 324 -0.83 17.66 -2.48
CA ASN A 324 -1.58 18.89 -2.20
C ASN A 324 -2.34 18.84 -0.87
N GLY A 325 -1.66 18.39 0.19
CA GLY A 325 -2.24 18.27 1.54
C GLY A 325 -3.17 17.06 1.75
N ARG A 326 -3.55 16.32 0.70
CA ARG A 326 -4.34 15.09 0.82
C ARG A 326 -3.44 13.86 0.98
N PRO A 327 -3.45 13.17 2.13
CA PRO A 327 -2.76 11.88 2.27
C PRO A 327 -3.44 10.81 1.43
N LEU A 328 -2.65 10.02 0.70
CA LEU A 328 -3.12 8.86 -0.04
C LEU A 328 -3.32 7.69 0.93
N ARG A 329 -4.52 7.08 0.97
CA ARG A 329 -4.73 5.85 1.75
C ARG A 329 -4.21 4.66 0.95
N ILE A 330 -2.89 4.44 1.03
CA ILE A 330 -2.14 3.55 0.14
C ILE A 330 -2.79 2.17 -0.01
N LEU A 331 -3.32 1.59 1.08
CA LEU A 331 -3.89 0.23 1.05
C LEU A 331 -5.41 0.18 0.80
N GLU A 332 -6.09 1.33 0.79
CA GLU A 332 -7.55 1.39 0.74
C GLU A 332 -8.06 1.97 -0.59
N GLU A 333 -7.47 3.07 -1.07
CA GLU A 333 -7.90 3.82 -2.25
C GLU A 333 -7.34 3.28 -3.58
N LYS A 334 -6.52 2.22 -3.54
CA LYS A 334 -5.95 1.57 -4.73
C LYS A 334 -7.02 0.97 -5.66
N VAL A 335 -6.79 1.10 -6.95
CA VAL A 335 -7.56 0.46 -8.03
C VAL A 335 -6.98 -0.91 -8.35
N ASN A 336 -5.66 -1.04 -8.34
CA ASN A 336 -4.95 -2.28 -8.62
C ASN A 336 -3.59 -2.32 -7.90
N GLY A 337 -2.97 -3.50 -7.84
CA GLY A 337 -1.65 -3.67 -7.27
C GLY A 337 -1.17 -5.11 -7.25
N ARG A 338 0.16 -5.28 -7.17
CA ARG A 338 0.82 -6.60 -7.10
C ARG A 338 2.05 -6.55 -6.20
N ASN A 339 2.35 -7.70 -5.60
CA ASN A 339 3.59 -7.99 -4.87
C ASN A 339 3.88 -7.02 -3.71
N ILE A 340 2.86 -6.65 -2.95
CA ILE A 340 3.03 -5.76 -1.81
C ILE A 340 3.26 -6.58 -0.54
N GLU A 341 4.43 -6.42 0.04
CA GLU A 341 4.85 -7.12 1.26
C GLU A 341 4.63 -6.26 2.51
N PRO A 342 4.50 -6.86 3.70
CA PRO A 342 4.59 -6.11 4.94
C PRO A 342 6.02 -5.61 5.16
N CYS A 343 6.19 -4.30 5.35
CA CYS A 343 7.46 -3.73 5.75
C CYS A 343 7.72 -3.97 7.24
N GLU A 344 8.97 -4.32 7.59
CA GLU A 344 9.41 -4.25 8.97
C GLU A 344 9.33 -2.82 9.49
N HIS A 345 8.41 -2.65 10.44
CA HIS A 345 8.18 -1.41 11.14
C HIS A 345 7.59 -1.73 12.51
N PRO A 346 7.87 -0.93 13.55
CA PRO A 346 7.28 -1.16 14.87
C PRO A 346 5.73 -1.23 14.89
N CYS A 347 5.06 -0.47 14.00
CA CYS A 347 3.61 -0.57 13.75
C CYS A 347 3.15 -1.81 12.95
N ALA A 348 4.05 -2.66 12.48
CA ALA A 348 3.69 -3.93 11.85
C ALA A 348 3.15 -4.94 12.88
N GLY A 349 3.60 -4.86 14.14
CA GLY A 349 2.90 -5.47 15.26
C GLY A 349 1.64 -4.68 15.62
N GLU A 350 0.90 -5.13 16.63
CA GLU A 350 -0.09 -4.29 17.32
C GLU A 350 0.57 -3.70 18.58
N PRO A 351 1.57 -2.79 18.46
CA PRO A 351 2.32 -2.31 19.62
C PRO A 351 1.47 -1.41 20.52
N CYS A 352 0.34 -0.92 20.01
CA CYS A 352 -0.56 -0.04 20.73
C CYS A 352 -1.63 -0.87 21.43
N MET A 353 -1.63 -0.82 22.76
CA MET A 353 -2.67 -1.44 23.58
C MET A 353 -4.01 -0.71 23.40
N ASN A 354 -5.11 -1.37 23.77
CA ASN A 354 -6.46 -0.79 23.84
C ASN A 354 -7.00 -0.22 22.50
N GLY A 355 -6.62 -0.81 21.36
CA GLY A 355 -7.07 -0.35 20.04
C GLY A 355 -6.47 0.98 19.59
N GLY A 356 -5.36 1.43 20.20
CA GLY A 356 -4.67 2.64 19.79
C GLY A 356 -4.19 2.56 18.33
N GLU A 357 -4.37 3.63 17.57
CA GLU A 357 -3.87 3.71 16.21
C GLU A 357 -2.35 3.92 16.22
N CYS A 358 -1.63 2.95 15.65
CA CYS A 358 -0.19 3.06 15.49
C CYS A 358 0.12 3.95 14.30
N VAL A 359 0.61 5.16 14.58
CA VAL A 359 1.04 6.08 13.54
C VAL A 359 2.56 6.05 13.46
N ALA A 360 3.07 5.59 12.32
CA ALA A 360 4.49 5.62 12.03
C ALA A 360 4.96 7.09 11.97
N LYS A 361 5.96 7.46 12.79
CA LYS A 361 6.58 8.79 12.76
C LYS A 361 8.11 8.67 12.82
N ARG A 362 8.81 9.50 12.03
CA ARG A 362 10.28 9.57 12.01
C ARG A 362 10.88 10.23 13.26
N ARG A 363 10.12 11.10 13.95
CA ARG A 363 10.49 11.70 15.25
C ARG A 363 9.37 11.41 16.25
N CYS A 364 9.65 10.60 17.26
CA CYS A 364 8.98 10.70 18.55
C CYS A 364 10.09 10.89 19.59
N THR A 365 9.99 11.89 20.46
CA THR A 365 10.80 11.93 21.67
C THR A 365 10.20 10.91 22.63
N SER A 366 10.84 9.74 22.82
CA SER A 366 10.49 8.89 23.96
C SER A 366 11.10 9.52 25.21
N VAL A 367 10.27 10.16 26.04
CA VAL A 367 10.67 10.46 27.41
C VAL A 367 10.41 9.21 28.22
N THR A 368 11.43 8.38 28.40
CA THR A 368 11.39 7.32 29.40
C THR A 368 11.58 7.99 30.77
N VAL A 369 10.48 8.29 31.47
CA VAL A 369 10.56 8.68 32.88
C VAL A 369 10.72 7.40 33.67
N LEU A 370 11.97 7.02 33.96
CA LEU A 370 12.23 6.04 35.02
C LEU A 370 11.95 6.74 36.35
N TRP A 371 10.83 6.38 36.97
CA TRP A 371 10.57 6.74 38.36
C TRP A 371 11.42 5.82 39.23
N ASP A 372 12.60 6.30 39.62
CA ASP A 372 13.27 5.80 40.81
C ASP A 372 12.80 6.65 42.00
N SER A 373 12.38 5.99 43.08
CA SER A 373 11.74 6.60 44.23
C SER A 373 12.70 7.38 45.13
N GLN A 374 13.95 7.66 44.72
CA GLN A 374 14.93 8.29 45.61
C GLN A 374 15.79 9.45 45.06
N THR A 375 15.87 9.76 43.76
CA THR A 375 16.50 11.05 43.30
C THR A 375 16.11 11.49 41.88
N PRO A 376 15.92 12.80 41.61
CA PRO A 376 15.69 13.31 40.25
C PRO A 376 17.03 13.66 39.58
N THR A 377 17.62 12.75 38.80
CA THR A 377 18.72 13.11 37.89
C THR A 377 18.52 12.55 36.50
N VAL A 378 18.57 13.45 35.50
CA VAL A 378 18.50 13.15 34.07
C VAL A 378 19.83 12.54 33.63
N LYS A 379 19.81 11.29 33.14
CA LYS A 379 20.97 10.69 32.46
C LYS A 379 20.68 10.54 30.96
N THR A 380 21.43 11.32 30.18
CA THR A 380 21.79 11.25 28.75
C THR A 380 20.93 10.42 27.79
N ALA A 381 20.40 11.10 26.76
CA ALA A 381 19.81 10.51 25.58
C ALA A 381 20.89 10.07 24.58
N HIS A 382 20.89 8.80 24.17
CA HIS A 382 21.60 8.36 22.96
C HIS A 382 20.69 8.56 21.74
N THR A 383 21.12 9.40 20.80
CA THR A 383 20.48 9.57 19.49
C THR A 383 20.85 8.41 18.57
N TYR A 384 19.96 7.42 18.45
CA TYR A 384 19.91 6.55 17.28
C TYR A 384 18.64 6.90 16.50
N ALA A 385 18.79 7.19 15.20
CA ALA A 385 17.67 7.40 14.29
C ALA A 385 16.92 6.08 14.08
N GLN A 386 16.05 5.72 15.02
CA GLN A 386 15.11 4.61 14.89
C GLN A 386 13.71 5.16 14.69
N CYS A 387 12.91 4.51 13.83
CA CYS A 387 11.48 4.83 13.69
C CYS A 387 10.82 4.64 15.05
N LEU A 388 10.32 5.71 15.65
CA LEU A 388 9.56 5.58 16.88
C LEU A 388 8.10 5.30 16.54
N VAL A 389 7.52 4.35 17.28
CA VAL A 389 6.07 4.21 17.37
C VAL A 389 5.53 5.45 18.04
N CYS A 390 4.72 6.22 17.33
CA CYS A 390 3.79 7.11 18.00
C CYS A 390 2.46 6.35 18.03
N CYS A 391 2.24 5.59 19.11
CA CYS A 391 0.86 5.30 19.50
C CYS A 391 0.28 6.66 19.82
N VAL A 392 -0.75 7.08 19.08
CA VAL A 392 -1.45 8.31 19.41
C VAL A 392 -2.28 8.02 20.65
N ALA A 393 -1.60 7.94 21.80
CA ALA A 393 -2.21 8.26 23.06
C ALA A 393 -2.31 9.78 23.07
N GLU A 394 -3.52 10.32 22.99
CA GLU A 394 -3.74 11.54 23.74
C GLU A 394 -3.21 11.26 25.15
N LEU A 395 -2.32 12.11 25.62
CA LEU A 395 -1.65 12.03 26.91
C LEU A 395 -2.64 12.29 28.06
N GLU A 396 -3.87 11.85 27.91
CA GLU A 396 -4.83 11.70 28.98
C GLU A 396 -4.69 10.27 29.50
N ARG A 397 -4.48 10.15 30.81
CA ARG A 397 -4.63 8.89 31.55
C ARG A 397 -5.86 8.14 31.03
N MET A 398 -5.78 6.81 30.85
CA MET A 398 -6.91 5.98 30.41
C MET A 398 -8.20 6.48 31.07
N PRO A 399 -9.26 6.79 30.29
CA PRO A 399 -10.35 7.54 30.84
C PRO A 399 -11.10 6.70 31.86
N THR A 400 -10.92 6.98 33.15
CA THR A 400 -11.66 6.29 34.23
C THR A 400 -13.15 6.56 34.17
N LYS A 401 -13.53 7.66 33.50
CA LYS A 401 -14.92 8.08 33.27
C LYS A 401 -15.04 8.46 31.79
N PRO A 402 -15.46 7.55 30.91
CA PRO A 402 -15.55 7.82 29.48
C PRO A 402 -16.58 8.91 29.14
N MET A 403 -16.27 9.72 28.14
CA MET A 403 -17.16 10.65 27.45
C MET A 403 -17.36 10.18 26.01
N PHE A 404 -18.61 10.03 25.62
CA PHE A 404 -19.05 9.67 24.29
C PHE A 404 -19.45 10.92 23.52
N SER A 405 -18.94 11.05 22.29
CA SER A 405 -19.07 12.24 21.45
C SER A 405 -20.17 12.14 20.39
N GLY A 406 -20.95 11.05 20.38
CA GLY A 406 -21.89 10.73 19.29
C GLY A 406 -21.24 10.00 18.11
N SER A 407 -19.91 9.85 18.12
CA SER A 407 -19.16 8.96 17.22
C SER A 407 -18.41 7.86 17.99
N SER A 408 -18.70 7.75 19.29
CA SER A 408 -17.95 6.92 20.23
C SER A 408 -18.75 5.70 20.66
N PHE A 409 -18.10 4.56 20.87
CA PHE A 409 -18.71 3.37 21.48
C PHE A 409 -17.64 2.45 22.09
N LEU A 410 -18.06 1.56 22.99
CA LEU A 410 -17.27 0.47 23.57
C LEU A 410 -17.98 -0.86 23.30
N ILE A 411 -17.20 -1.92 23.03
CA ILE A 411 -17.70 -3.27 22.76
C ILE A 411 -17.20 -4.22 23.84
N TYR A 412 -18.11 -5.00 24.43
CA TYR A 412 -17.79 -6.08 25.36
C TYR A 412 -18.33 -7.41 24.82
N THR A 413 -17.45 -8.38 24.66
CA THR A 413 -17.77 -9.75 24.21
C THR A 413 -17.34 -10.81 25.22
N HIS A 414 -16.65 -10.43 26.29
CA HIS A 414 -16.22 -11.35 27.32
C HIS A 414 -17.44 -12.04 27.93
N SER A 415 -17.38 -13.37 28.07
CA SER A 415 -18.54 -14.18 28.45
C SER A 415 -19.15 -13.75 29.78
N ASP A 416 -18.34 -13.26 30.70
CA ASP A 416 -18.76 -12.85 32.05
C ASP A 416 -19.61 -11.56 32.04
N ILE A 417 -19.41 -10.70 31.04
CA ILE A 417 -20.23 -9.50 30.82
C ILE A 417 -21.46 -9.88 30.00
N ALA A 418 -21.24 -10.54 28.87
CA ALA A 418 -22.30 -10.84 27.91
C ALA A 418 -23.42 -11.71 28.51
N LYS A 419 -23.08 -12.72 29.31
CA LYS A 419 -24.06 -13.60 29.97
C LYS A 419 -24.96 -12.86 30.96
N ARG A 420 -24.53 -11.73 31.51
CA ARG A 420 -25.28 -10.95 32.53
C ARG A 420 -26.31 -9.98 31.93
N ILE A 421 -26.23 -9.73 30.62
CA ILE A 421 -27.23 -8.96 29.87
C ILE A 421 -28.31 -9.88 29.27
N THR A 422 -27.94 -11.11 28.89
CA THR A 422 -28.86 -12.14 28.38
C THR A 422 -29.53 -12.94 29.50
N GLY A 423 -30.55 -13.74 29.18
CA GLY A 423 -31.15 -14.68 30.15
C GLY A 423 -32.58 -14.32 30.56
N ASN A 424 -33.02 -14.77 31.74
CA ASN A 424 -34.33 -14.40 32.31
C ASN A 424 -34.26 -13.16 33.21
N LYS A 425 -33.07 -12.81 33.69
CA LYS A 425 -32.87 -11.66 34.57
C LYS A 425 -31.77 -10.77 34.03
N MET A 426 -31.92 -9.47 34.26
CA MET A 426 -30.92 -8.46 33.92
C MET A 426 -30.95 -7.38 35.01
N ASP A 427 -29.79 -6.95 35.47
CA ASP A 427 -29.65 -5.79 36.37
C ASP A 427 -28.46 -4.99 35.85
N VAL A 428 -28.73 -3.77 35.39
CA VAL A 428 -27.74 -2.83 34.85
C VAL A 428 -27.81 -1.55 35.67
N GLN A 429 -26.70 -1.20 36.29
CA GLN A 429 -26.55 0.01 37.10
C GLN A 429 -25.42 0.84 36.54
N LEU A 430 -25.62 2.13 36.37
CA LEU A 430 -24.58 3.05 35.90
C LEU A 430 -24.90 4.49 36.30
N TYR A 431 -23.88 5.33 36.32
CA TYR A 431 -24.06 6.78 36.38
C TYR A 431 -23.87 7.38 35.00
N ILE A 432 -24.79 8.26 34.62
CA ILE A 432 -24.73 9.01 33.37
C ILE A 432 -24.69 10.52 33.63
N ARG A 433 -24.13 11.25 32.68
CA ARG A 433 -24.24 12.70 32.59
C ARG A 433 -24.50 13.05 31.12
N PRO A 434 -25.76 13.03 30.68
CA PRO A 434 -26.11 13.19 29.27
C PRO A 434 -25.92 14.65 28.82
N LYS A 435 -25.52 14.82 27.57
CA LYS A 435 -25.42 16.12 26.88
C LYS A 435 -26.34 16.21 25.66
N GLY A 436 -26.63 15.08 25.02
CA GLY A 436 -27.55 14.99 23.88
C GLY A 436 -28.92 14.46 24.28
N ARG A 437 -29.99 15.04 23.70
CA ARG A 437 -31.38 14.61 23.93
C ARG A 437 -31.79 13.36 23.16
N ASN A 438 -30.93 12.90 22.24
CA ASN A 438 -31.12 11.69 21.45
C ASN A 438 -29.82 10.90 21.49
N GLY A 439 -29.93 9.56 21.53
CA GLY A 439 -28.78 8.69 21.32
C GLY A 439 -28.87 7.34 22.03
N LEU A 440 -28.40 6.30 21.34
CA LEU A 440 -28.27 4.95 21.86
C LEU A 440 -27.12 4.86 22.89
N LEU A 441 -27.45 4.46 24.12
CA LEU A 441 -26.49 4.32 25.23
C LEU A 441 -26.06 2.87 25.44
N LEU A 442 -26.95 1.89 25.34
CA LEU A 442 -26.62 0.47 25.53
C LEU A 442 -27.36 -0.36 24.48
N TRP A 443 -26.70 -1.34 23.88
CA TRP A 443 -27.32 -2.25 22.91
C TRP A 443 -26.78 -3.67 23.01
N SER A 444 -27.68 -4.65 22.94
CA SER A 444 -27.36 -6.04 22.63
C SER A 444 -28.52 -6.63 21.82
N GLY A 445 -28.22 -7.26 20.68
CA GLY A 445 -29.23 -7.75 19.74
C GLY A 445 -28.70 -8.85 18.83
N GLN A 446 -29.39 -9.13 17.73
CA GLN A 446 -28.94 -10.06 16.70
C GLN A 446 -28.19 -9.31 15.58
N ASP A 447 -27.35 -10.01 14.81
CA ASP A 447 -26.58 -9.39 13.72
C ASP A 447 -27.47 -8.82 12.61
N VAL A 448 -28.62 -9.46 12.39
CA VAL A 448 -29.68 -8.99 11.50
C VAL A 448 -30.97 -8.89 12.30
N MET A 449 -31.50 -7.67 12.41
CA MET A 449 -32.75 -7.41 13.13
C MET A 449 -33.96 -7.81 12.30
N THR A 450 -34.90 -8.49 12.96
CA THR A 450 -36.25 -8.78 12.47
C THR A 450 -37.26 -8.34 13.54
N THR A 451 -38.55 -8.32 13.21
CA THR A 451 -39.60 -7.90 14.15
C THR A 451 -39.66 -8.74 15.43
N ASN A 452 -39.21 -9.99 15.37
CA ASN A 452 -39.19 -10.92 16.51
C ASN A 452 -37.77 -11.18 17.03
N SER A 453 -36.76 -10.41 16.59
CA SER A 453 -35.40 -10.58 17.10
C SER A 453 -35.31 -10.16 18.56
N ASP A 454 -34.63 -10.98 19.35
CA ASP A 454 -34.32 -10.66 20.75
C ASP A 454 -33.33 -9.51 20.82
N PHE A 455 -33.66 -8.47 21.58
CA PHE A 455 -32.76 -7.35 21.83
C PHE A 455 -33.07 -6.65 23.14
N VAL A 456 -32.09 -5.89 23.61
CA VAL A 456 -32.25 -4.89 24.67
C VAL A 456 -31.50 -3.63 24.30
N ALA A 457 -32.14 -2.49 24.48
CA ALA A 457 -31.61 -1.18 24.15
C ALA A 457 -31.97 -0.17 25.23
N LEU A 458 -30.99 0.63 25.68
CA LEU A 458 -31.21 1.78 26.55
C LEU A 458 -30.68 3.02 25.83
N GLY A 459 -31.43 4.12 25.83
CA GLY A 459 -30.98 5.37 25.22
C GLY A 459 -31.99 6.49 25.38
N PHE A 460 -31.67 7.65 24.82
CA PHE A 460 -32.55 8.82 24.82
C PHE A 460 -33.27 8.98 23.48
N VAL A 461 -34.57 9.27 23.56
CA VAL A 461 -35.41 9.70 22.43
C VAL A 461 -36.20 10.93 22.87
N ASP A 462 -35.95 12.06 22.23
CA ASP A 462 -36.56 13.36 22.53
C ASP A 462 -36.47 13.78 24.00
N GLY A 463 -35.36 13.45 24.66
CA GLY A 463 -35.09 13.74 26.07
C GLY A 463 -35.71 12.76 27.06
N SER A 464 -36.51 11.80 26.61
CA SER A 464 -37.00 10.69 27.42
C SER A 464 -35.97 9.56 27.45
N LEU A 465 -35.60 9.08 28.64
CA LEU A 465 -34.74 7.90 28.79
C LEU A 465 -35.60 6.66 28.60
N GLN A 466 -35.28 5.85 27.60
CA GLN A 466 -36.11 4.73 27.16
C GLN A 466 -35.33 3.43 27.17
N LEU A 467 -35.88 2.43 27.85
CA LEU A 467 -35.52 1.03 27.72
C LEU A 467 -36.48 0.38 26.73
N HIS A 468 -35.92 -0.25 25.69
CA HIS A 468 -36.65 -1.09 24.76
C HIS A 468 -36.10 -2.51 24.83
N TYR A 469 -36.97 -3.51 24.81
CA TYR A 469 -36.55 -4.90 24.73
C TYR A 469 -37.58 -5.76 24.02
N ASN A 470 -37.13 -6.85 23.40
CA ASN A 470 -37.97 -7.86 22.79
C ASN A 470 -37.42 -9.23 23.18
N LEU A 471 -38.33 -10.15 23.54
CA LEU A 471 -38.03 -11.53 23.95
C LEU A 471 -38.57 -12.55 22.92
N GLY A 472 -38.91 -12.08 21.72
CA GLY A 472 -39.40 -12.88 20.60
C GLY A 472 -40.90 -12.75 20.32
N SER A 473 -41.68 -12.16 21.24
CA SER A 473 -43.15 -12.04 21.16
C SER A 473 -43.66 -10.61 21.07
N GLY A 474 -42.77 -9.65 20.86
CA GLY A 474 -43.10 -8.24 20.68
C GLY A 474 -42.30 -7.33 21.60
N LYS A 475 -42.22 -6.06 21.19
CA LYS A 475 -41.38 -5.05 21.83
C LYS A 475 -42.07 -4.41 23.04
N ALA A 476 -41.35 -4.31 24.15
CA ALA A 476 -41.71 -3.50 25.31
C ALA A 476 -40.96 -2.17 25.33
N LEU A 477 -41.55 -1.18 26.01
CA LEU A 477 -40.98 0.14 26.27
C LEU A 477 -41.21 0.49 27.74
N VAL A 478 -40.13 0.88 28.43
CA VAL A 478 -40.16 1.54 29.73
C VAL A 478 -39.49 2.90 29.56
N ALA A 479 -40.22 3.98 29.84
CA ALA A 479 -39.77 5.34 29.57
C ALA A 479 -39.80 6.21 30.84
N TYR A 480 -38.71 6.92 31.09
CA TYR A 480 -38.59 7.88 32.17
C TYR A 480 -38.35 9.27 31.57
N ASN A 481 -39.31 10.18 31.78
CA ASN A 481 -39.27 11.53 31.22
C ASN A 481 -39.08 12.58 32.32
N ASP A 482 -37.84 13.02 32.51
CA ASP A 482 -37.51 14.11 33.42
C ASP A 482 -36.43 14.99 32.80
N SER A 483 -36.78 16.25 32.51
CA SER A 483 -35.85 17.24 31.95
C SER A 483 -34.63 17.52 32.85
N ARG A 484 -34.71 17.19 34.15
CA ARG A 484 -33.61 17.36 35.11
C ARG A 484 -32.42 16.46 34.81
N LEU A 485 -32.58 15.40 34.00
CA LEU A 485 -31.47 14.55 33.55
C LEU A 485 -30.39 15.31 32.77
N PHE A 486 -30.70 16.51 32.25
CA PHE A 486 -29.79 17.33 31.44
C PHE A 486 -29.22 18.54 32.20
N ASP A 487 -29.19 18.49 33.53
CA ASP A 487 -28.70 19.57 34.41
C ASP A 487 -27.15 19.65 34.49
N GLY A 488 -26.45 18.76 33.80
CA GLY A 488 -24.99 18.69 33.80
C GLY A 488 -24.39 18.00 35.03
N GLN A 489 -25.21 17.39 35.89
CA GLN A 489 -24.80 16.56 37.00
C GLN A 489 -24.79 15.07 36.64
N TRP A 490 -24.31 14.24 37.57
CA TRP A 490 -24.36 12.79 37.42
C TRP A 490 -25.69 12.28 37.96
N HIS A 491 -26.37 11.46 37.16
CA HIS A 491 -27.59 10.76 37.54
C HIS A 491 -27.33 9.26 37.62
N PHE A 492 -27.84 8.62 38.66
CA PHE A 492 -27.81 7.17 38.80
C PHE A 492 -28.99 6.55 38.07
N ILE A 493 -28.73 5.55 37.24
CA ILE A 493 -29.75 4.77 36.52
C ILE A 493 -29.58 3.30 36.92
N ARG A 494 -30.70 2.68 37.30
CA ARG A 494 -30.80 1.23 37.46
C ARG A 494 -31.92 0.70 36.60
N VAL A 495 -31.58 -0.22 35.70
CA VAL A 495 -32.54 -0.97 34.90
C VAL A 495 -32.51 -2.43 35.34
N GLN A 496 -33.66 -2.94 35.73
CA GLN A 496 -33.84 -4.34 36.06
C GLN A 496 -34.87 -4.98 35.14
N ARG A 497 -34.67 -6.25 34.84
CA ARG A 497 -35.69 -7.10 34.23
C ARG A 497 -35.73 -8.43 34.94
N ASP A 498 -36.92 -8.88 35.31
CA ASP A 498 -37.19 -10.24 35.78
C ASP A 498 -38.29 -10.86 34.91
N ASN A 499 -37.90 -11.82 34.08
CA ASN A 499 -38.75 -12.41 33.05
C ASN A 499 -39.33 -11.33 32.12
N ARG A 500 -40.65 -11.16 32.07
CA ARG A 500 -41.27 -10.18 31.17
C ARG A 500 -41.26 -8.78 31.74
N ASP A 501 -41.09 -8.61 33.04
CA ASP A 501 -41.30 -7.33 33.71
C ASP A 501 -39.96 -6.59 33.85
N ALA A 502 -39.95 -5.32 33.49
CA ALA A 502 -38.80 -4.44 33.58
C ALA A 502 -39.11 -3.20 34.41
N TYR A 503 -38.11 -2.75 35.16
CA TYR A 503 -38.17 -1.64 36.09
C TYR A 503 -37.00 -0.69 35.80
N MET A 504 -37.27 0.61 35.78
CA MET A 504 -36.23 1.63 35.67
C MET A 504 -36.35 2.60 36.85
N GLU A 505 -35.25 2.76 37.57
CA GLU A 505 -35.09 3.68 38.69
C GLU A 505 -34.04 4.75 38.31
N VAL A 506 -34.35 6.00 38.64
CA VAL A 506 -33.47 7.15 38.40
C VAL A 506 -33.32 7.96 39.69
N ASP A 507 -32.09 8.17 40.15
CA ASP A 507 -31.75 8.97 41.35
C ASP A 507 -32.55 8.62 42.63
N SER A 508 -32.90 7.34 42.81
CA SER A 508 -33.73 6.86 43.93
C SER A 508 -35.10 7.53 44.02
N ARG A 509 -35.69 7.83 42.87
CA ARG A 509 -37.06 8.34 42.72
C ARG A 509 -38.02 7.23 42.29
N GLU A 510 -39.22 7.63 41.88
CA GLU A 510 -40.27 6.75 41.38
C GLU A 510 -39.73 5.76 40.34
N ILE A 511 -40.07 4.49 40.54
CA ILE A 511 -39.73 3.39 39.64
C ILE A 511 -40.81 3.35 38.55
N VAL A 512 -40.38 3.44 37.30
CA VAL A 512 -41.27 3.19 36.15
C VAL A 512 -41.17 1.73 35.75
N GLU A 513 -42.29 1.11 35.42
CA GLU A 513 -42.38 -0.31 35.07
C GLU A 513 -43.01 -0.53 33.70
N GLY A 514 -42.73 -1.68 33.10
CA GLY A 514 -43.40 -2.15 31.90
C GLY A 514 -43.07 -3.60 31.60
N SER A 515 -43.94 -4.27 30.85
CA SER A 515 -43.85 -5.71 30.59
C SER A 515 -43.87 -6.01 29.10
N SER A 516 -43.06 -6.97 28.65
CA SER A 516 -43.13 -7.46 27.26
C SER A 516 -44.39 -8.30 27.01
N PRO A 517 -45.03 -8.16 25.83
CA PRO A 517 -46.19 -8.96 25.47
C PRO A 517 -45.82 -10.43 25.20
N GLY A 518 -46.82 -11.32 25.26
CA GLY A 518 -46.65 -12.75 24.99
C GLY A 518 -46.13 -13.56 26.18
N SER A 519 -45.67 -14.80 25.93
CA SER A 519 -45.28 -15.76 26.96
C SER A 519 -43.77 -15.98 27.09
N TYR A 520 -42.95 -15.41 26.20
CA TYR A 520 -41.49 -15.59 26.25
C TYR A 520 -40.85 -14.72 27.33
N THR A 521 -39.86 -15.28 28.03
CA THR A 521 -39.19 -14.64 29.19
C THR A 521 -37.68 -14.52 29.01
N MET A 522 -37.11 -15.26 28.06
CA MET A 522 -35.67 -15.42 27.87
C MET A 522 -35.18 -14.45 26.80
N LEU A 523 -34.11 -13.71 27.10
CA LEU A 523 -33.43 -12.84 26.14
C LEU A 523 -32.19 -13.55 25.57
N ASN A 524 -32.19 -13.82 24.26
CA ASN A 524 -31.12 -14.52 23.54
C ASN A 524 -30.54 -13.63 22.44
N THR A 525 -29.52 -12.83 22.76
CA THR A 525 -28.82 -11.99 21.78
C THR A 525 -27.55 -12.68 21.25
N ASN A 526 -26.82 -12.02 20.34
CA ASN A 526 -25.50 -12.45 19.87
C ASN A 526 -24.39 -12.37 20.94
N ARG A 527 -24.73 -12.02 22.20
CA ARG A 527 -23.81 -11.90 23.34
C ARG A 527 -22.74 -10.81 23.14
N ILE A 528 -23.03 -9.79 22.34
CA ILE A 528 -22.23 -8.57 22.24
C ILE A 528 -22.97 -7.44 22.97
N LEU A 529 -22.26 -6.74 23.85
CA LEU A 529 -22.74 -5.54 24.52
C LEU A 529 -22.04 -4.32 23.95
N TYR A 530 -22.80 -3.39 23.40
CA TYR A 530 -22.36 -2.08 23.00
C TYR A 530 -22.72 -1.04 24.06
N LEU A 531 -21.80 -0.12 24.35
CA LEU A 531 -22.00 1.01 25.25
C LEU A 531 -21.62 2.33 24.56
N GLY A 532 -22.47 3.34 24.69
CA GLY A 532 -22.33 4.68 24.12
C GLY A 532 -22.75 4.82 22.65
N GLY A 533 -23.06 3.72 21.98
CA GLY A 533 -23.43 3.70 20.57
C GLY A 533 -22.97 2.43 19.85
N MET A 534 -23.08 2.41 18.53
CA MET A 534 -22.52 1.36 17.66
C MET A 534 -22.35 1.87 16.22
N PRO A 535 -21.61 1.16 15.34
CA PRO A 535 -21.62 1.44 13.91
C PRO A 535 -23.04 1.35 13.34
N ASN A 536 -23.40 2.27 12.44
CA ASN A 536 -24.69 2.28 11.72
C ASN A 536 -25.93 2.08 12.62
N VAL A 537 -26.08 2.88 13.68
CA VAL A 537 -27.17 2.76 14.69
C VAL A 537 -28.57 2.59 14.07
N ALA A 538 -28.90 3.40 13.06
CA ALA A 538 -30.20 3.36 12.40
C ALA A 538 -30.48 1.99 11.76
N GLU A 539 -29.48 1.41 11.11
CA GLU A 539 -29.60 0.09 10.49
C GLU A 539 -29.63 -1.02 11.55
N GLY A 540 -28.66 -1.01 12.48
CA GLY A 540 -28.52 -2.08 13.47
C GLY A 540 -29.64 -2.12 14.53
N THR A 541 -30.37 -1.02 14.74
CA THR A 541 -31.52 -0.99 15.66
C THR A 541 -32.88 -0.96 14.95
N ASP A 542 -32.93 -1.16 13.63
CA ASP A 542 -34.16 -1.02 12.83
C ASP A 542 -34.88 0.33 13.06
N ASN A 543 -34.12 1.41 12.95
CA ASN A 543 -34.52 2.80 13.16
C ASN A 543 -35.05 3.14 14.55
N LEU A 544 -34.89 2.25 15.53
CA LEU A 544 -35.26 2.54 16.92
C LEU A 544 -34.45 3.69 17.51
N PHE A 545 -33.16 3.74 17.18
CA PHE A 545 -32.29 4.86 17.45
C PHE A 545 -31.59 5.27 16.16
N THR A 546 -31.38 6.56 15.94
CA THR A 546 -30.72 7.09 14.74
C THR A 546 -29.36 7.70 15.03
N THR A 547 -29.03 7.93 16.30
CA THR A 547 -27.80 8.60 16.74
C THR A 547 -27.16 7.82 17.89
N ASN A 548 -25.85 7.98 18.07
CA ASN A 548 -25.14 7.46 19.25
C ASN A 548 -25.31 8.41 20.44
N TYR A 549 -25.08 7.89 21.65
CA TYR A 549 -25.12 8.67 22.86
C TYR A 549 -24.03 9.76 22.92
N VAL A 550 -24.41 10.94 23.42
CA VAL A 550 -23.51 12.05 23.71
C VAL A 550 -23.61 12.38 25.20
N GLY A 551 -22.54 12.13 25.94
CA GLY A 551 -22.52 12.29 27.40
C GLY A 551 -21.43 11.49 28.06
N CYS A 552 -21.39 11.50 29.39
CA CYS A 552 -20.44 10.70 30.15
C CYS A 552 -21.08 9.50 30.85
N VAL A 553 -20.31 8.44 31.03
CA VAL A 553 -20.71 7.24 31.78
C VAL A 553 -19.64 6.89 32.82
N ARG A 554 -20.04 6.33 33.96
CA ARG A 554 -19.13 5.74 34.95
C ARG A 554 -19.82 4.65 35.77
N ASP A 555 -19.01 3.83 36.44
CA ASP A 555 -19.43 2.88 37.48
C ASP A 555 -20.52 1.89 36.96
N LEU A 556 -20.25 1.21 35.84
CA LEU A 556 -21.16 0.20 35.28
C LEU A 556 -21.10 -1.09 36.10
N LEU A 557 -22.20 -1.44 36.74
CA LEU A 557 -22.37 -2.65 37.54
C LEU A 557 -23.43 -3.55 36.88
N LEU A 558 -23.07 -4.81 36.65
CA LEU A 558 -23.95 -5.82 36.04
C LEU A 558 -24.28 -6.93 37.03
N ALA A 559 -25.56 -7.34 37.05
CA ALA A 559 -26.07 -8.42 37.90
C ALA A 559 -25.72 -8.26 39.40
N THR A 560 -25.57 -7.00 39.86
CA THR A 560 -25.29 -6.55 41.24
C THR A 560 -23.88 -6.79 41.78
N ASP A 561 -23.05 -7.63 41.16
CA ASP A 561 -21.72 -8.02 41.66
C ASP A 561 -20.57 -7.70 40.69
N LEU A 562 -20.82 -7.64 39.37
CA LEU A 562 -19.75 -7.40 38.39
C LEU A 562 -19.58 -5.92 38.09
N ASN A 563 -18.59 -5.30 38.72
CA ASN A 563 -18.14 -3.96 38.35
C ASN A 563 -17.31 -4.03 37.05
N VAL A 564 -17.85 -3.50 35.96
CA VAL A 564 -17.21 -3.47 34.66
C VAL A 564 -16.26 -2.28 34.62
N GLN A 565 -14.95 -2.55 34.58
CA GLN A 565 -13.95 -1.54 34.26
C GLN A 565 -14.15 -1.10 32.81
N LEU A 566 -14.82 0.04 32.61
CA LEU A 566 -15.37 0.45 31.32
C LEU A 566 -14.35 0.42 30.18
N ILE A 567 -13.11 0.83 30.43
CA ILE A 567 -12.05 0.81 29.42
C ILE A 567 -11.29 -0.52 29.42
N GLU A 568 -10.90 -1.03 30.59
CA GLU A 568 -10.01 -2.20 30.69
C GLU A 568 -10.70 -3.51 30.28
N HIS A 569 -12.00 -3.65 30.51
CA HIS A 569 -12.76 -4.84 30.14
C HIS A 569 -13.36 -4.75 28.73
N ALA A 570 -13.27 -3.60 28.05
CA ALA A 570 -13.77 -3.47 26.68
C ALA A 570 -12.83 -4.22 25.72
N GLN A 571 -13.40 -5.03 24.83
CA GLN A 571 -12.63 -5.68 23.77
C GLN A 571 -12.11 -4.64 22.77
N SER A 572 -12.93 -3.65 22.46
CA SER A 572 -12.58 -2.55 21.55
C SER A 572 -13.43 -1.31 21.83
N GLY A 573 -13.00 -0.17 21.29
CA GLY A 573 -13.72 1.09 21.42
C GLY A 573 -13.30 2.11 20.37
N ARG A 574 -14.13 3.13 20.16
CA ARG A 574 -13.87 4.21 19.19
C ARG A 574 -14.12 5.57 19.84
N ASN A 575 -13.23 6.54 19.60
CA ASN A 575 -13.41 7.96 19.92
C ASN A 575 -13.82 8.27 21.38
N VAL A 576 -13.42 7.46 22.36
CA VAL A 576 -13.82 7.64 23.77
C VAL A 576 -12.87 8.60 24.46
N LEU A 577 -13.39 9.74 24.95
CA LEU A 577 -12.61 10.81 25.58
C LEU A 577 -12.70 10.72 27.12
N GLN A 578 -11.83 11.40 27.87
CA GLN A 578 -12.04 11.56 29.32
C GLN A 578 -13.18 12.54 29.60
N CYS A 579 -14.11 12.12 30.45
CA CYS A 579 -15.10 13.01 31.01
C CYS A 579 -14.43 13.98 32.00
N ARG A 580 -14.17 15.22 31.56
CA ARG A 580 -13.60 16.28 32.40
C ARG A 580 -14.67 16.90 33.32
N LYS A 581 -14.28 17.31 34.53
CA LYS A 581 -15.08 18.29 35.29
C LYS A 581 -14.94 19.62 34.54
N HIS A 582 -16.05 20.31 34.29
CA HIS A 582 -15.96 21.70 33.82
C HIS A 582 -15.13 22.48 34.87
N LEU A 583 -14.09 23.19 34.41
CA LEU A 583 -13.40 24.21 35.17
C LEU A 583 -14.30 25.43 35.30
#